data_AF-A0AAV1M0H5-F1
#
_entry.id   AF-A0AAV1M0H5-F1
#
_cell.length_a   1.000
_cell.length_b   1.000
_cell.length_c   1.000
_cell.angle_alpha   90.00
_cell.angle_beta   90.00
_cell.angle_gamma   90.00
#
_symmetry.space_group_name_H-M   'P 1'
#
loop_
_entity.id
_entity.type
_entity.pdbx_description
1 polymer ?
#
loop_
_entity_poly.entity_id
_entity_poly.type
_entity_poly.pdbx_seq_one_letter_code
_entity_poly.pdbx_strand_id
1 'polypeptide(L)'
;MIIVALPDHGPTITGSRMRYQIGDRVQVNCTSGRSRPATRLAWYINGEPAPSATVLQPVIYKDGDGLETTSLALDFKVKPKHFRKGDLKLKCLATIATVYWRSNEESVQGERLKGYSRSRDFNEGASRADRVQAAGSSGYDTNLTFTPYLMMFYVTVTQMLIRTLDVNRCFCTEYMM
;
A
#
# COMPACT_ATOMS: atom_id res chain seq x y z
N MET A 1 -36.09 24.58 16.87
CA MET A 1 -34.63 24.37 16.96
C MET A 1 -34.34 22.89 16.84
N ILE A 2 -33.35 22.47 16.04
CA ILE A 2 -32.88 21.07 16.00
C ILE A 2 -31.63 21.00 16.87
N ILE A 3 -31.66 20.20 17.93
CA ILE A 3 -30.48 19.93 18.74
C ILE A 3 -29.61 18.95 17.97
N VAL A 4 -28.37 19.36 17.69
CA VAL A 4 -27.37 18.54 17.02
C VAL A 4 -26.35 18.06 18.04
N ALA A 5 -26.22 16.75 18.19
CA ALA A 5 -25.15 16.11 18.94
C ALA A 5 -24.20 15.45 17.94
N LEU A 6 -22.96 15.92 17.88
CA LEU A 6 -21.94 15.40 16.98
C LEU A 6 -21.31 14.12 17.57
N PRO A 7 -20.88 13.17 16.72
CA PRO A 7 -20.17 11.99 17.20
C PRO A 7 -18.78 12.34 17.74
N ASP A 8 -18.35 11.63 18.78
CA ASP A 8 -17.02 11.80 19.39
C ASP A 8 -15.87 11.24 18.52
N HIS A 9 -16.18 10.31 17.61
CA HIS A 9 -15.21 9.67 16.74
C HIS A 9 -15.75 9.48 15.31
N GLY A 10 -14.83 9.27 14.36
CA GLY A 10 -15.18 8.96 12.97
C GLY A 10 -15.84 7.59 12.83
N PRO A 11 -16.35 7.25 11.64
CA PRO A 11 -16.91 5.93 11.39
C PRO A 11 -15.85 4.83 11.53
N THR A 12 -16.25 3.66 12.01
CA THR A 12 -15.38 2.50 12.16
C THR A 12 -15.78 1.43 11.17
N ILE A 13 -14.80 0.91 10.41
CA ILE A 13 -14.99 -0.22 9.51
C ILE A 13 -14.66 -1.51 10.27
N THR A 14 -15.48 -2.54 10.07
CA THR A 14 -15.34 -3.85 10.72
C THR A 14 -15.62 -4.98 9.74
N GLY A 15 -15.04 -6.16 9.99
CA GLY A 15 -15.21 -7.34 9.14
C GLY A 15 -14.27 -7.40 7.92
N SER A 16 -13.38 -6.41 7.76
CA SER A 16 -12.37 -6.42 6.70
C SER A 16 -11.29 -7.46 6.99
N ARG A 17 -10.68 -7.98 5.91
CA ARG A 17 -9.54 -8.90 5.97
C ARG A 17 -8.27 -8.15 5.59
N MET A 18 -7.11 -8.63 6.06
CA MET A 18 -5.82 -8.07 5.66
C MET A 18 -5.48 -8.31 4.19
N ARG A 19 -6.07 -9.35 3.58
CA ARG A 19 -5.85 -9.74 2.18
C ARG A 19 -7.12 -10.24 1.51
N TYR A 20 -7.29 -9.92 0.22
CA TYR A 20 -8.34 -10.48 -0.63
C TYR A 20 -7.78 -10.98 -1.96
N GLN A 21 -8.40 -12.02 -2.49
CA GLN A 21 -8.18 -12.56 -3.83
C GLN A 21 -9.34 -12.23 -4.77
N ILE A 22 -9.10 -12.36 -6.08
CA ILE A 22 -10.18 -12.28 -7.07
C ILE A 22 -11.15 -13.44 -6.82
N GLY A 23 -12.43 -13.12 -6.72
CA GLY A 23 -13.47 -14.10 -6.42
C GLY A 23 -13.87 -14.17 -4.94
N ASP A 24 -13.09 -13.58 -4.04
CA ASP A 24 -13.47 -13.48 -2.63
C ASP A 24 -14.74 -12.64 -2.44
N ARG A 25 -15.45 -12.88 -1.35
CA ARG A 25 -16.59 -12.06 -0.93
C ARG A 25 -16.13 -11.09 0.17
N VAL A 26 -16.29 -9.80 -0.09
CA VAL A 26 -16.07 -8.74 0.91
C VAL A 26 -17.41 -8.52 1.60
N GLN A 27 -17.45 -8.69 2.91
CA GLN A 27 -18.61 -8.42 3.75
C GLN A 27 -18.14 -7.59 4.95
N VAL A 28 -18.37 -6.29 4.88
CA VAL A 28 -17.88 -5.34 5.88
C VAL A 28 -19.00 -4.43 6.35
N ASN A 29 -18.90 -3.98 7.60
CA ASN A 29 -19.83 -3.04 8.19
C ASN A 29 -19.09 -1.76 8.56
N CYS A 30 -19.68 -0.63 8.18
CA CYS A 30 -19.28 0.66 8.67
C CYS A 30 -20.28 1.11 9.73
N THR A 31 -19.79 1.45 10.92
CA THR A 31 -20.62 1.92 12.03
C THR A 31 -20.21 3.33 12.41
N SER A 32 -21.18 4.24 12.51
CA SER A 32 -20.94 5.62 12.94
C SER A 32 -20.70 5.70 14.44
N GLY A 33 -20.14 6.82 14.90
CA GLY A 33 -20.30 7.20 16.30
C GLY A 33 -21.75 7.58 16.62
N ARG A 34 -22.06 7.64 17.92
CA ARG A 34 -23.37 8.02 18.46
C ARG A 34 -23.64 9.50 18.18
N SER A 35 -24.80 9.85 17.64
CA SER A 35 -25.10 11.24 17.26
C SER A 35 -26.59 11.52 17.18
N ARG A 36 -26.96 12.80 17.04
CA ARG A 36 -28.34 13.19 16.76
C ARG A 36 -28.35 14.39 15.82
N PRO A 37 -29.01 14.33 14.65
CA PRO A 37 -29.71 13.18 14.09
C PRO A 37 -28.74 12.04 13.67
N ALA A 38 -29.27 10.85 13.40
CA ALA A 38 -28.50 9.74 12.83
C ALA A 38 -27.65 10.17 11.62
N THR A 39 -26.40 9.70 11.60
CA THR A 39 -25.49 10.00 10.50
C THR A 39 -25.95 9.33 9.19
N ARG A 40 -25.63 9.96 8.07
CA ARG A 40 -25.70 9.32 6.76
C ARG A 40 -24.34 8.73 6.43
N LEU A 41 -24.32 7.42 6.22
CA LEU A 41 -23.14 6.68 5.80
C LEU A 41 -23.12 6.48 4.29
N ALA A 42 -21.92 6.51 3.70
CA ALA A 42 -21.70 6.22 2.29
C ALA A 42 -20.42 5.42 2.10
N TRP A 43 -20.47 4.41 1.24
CA TRP A 43 -19.33 3.57 0.88
C TRP A 43 -18.67 4.02 -0.42
N TYR A 44 -17.35 3.92 -0.46
CA TYR A 44 -16.52 4.14 -1.63
C TYR A 44 -15.54 2.98 -1.80
N ILE A 45 -15.38 2.52 -3.04
CA ILE A 45 -14.43 1.49 -3.42
C ILE A 45 -13.39 2.16 -4.31
N ASN A 46 -12.13 2.18 -3.88
CA ASN A 46 -11.02 2.85 -4.58
C ASN A 46 -11.28 4.32 -4.93
N GLY A 47 -12.02 5.04 -4.08
CA GLY A 47 -12.38 6.44 -4.26
C GLY A 47 -13.63 6.70 -5.11
N GLU A 48 -14.25 5.66 -5.68
CA GLU A 48 -15.51 5.78 -6.41
C GLU A 48 -16.70 5.36 -5.53
N PRO A 49 -17.87 6.00 -5.64
CA PRO A 49 -19.07 5.57 -4.89
C PRO A 49 -19.39 4.10 -5.14
N ALA A 50 -19.63 3.35 -4.07
CA ALA A 50 -20.01 1.95 -4.18
C ALA A 50 -21.37 1.83 -4.92
N PRO A 51 -21.53 0.87 -5.84
CA PRO A 51 -22.80 0.64 -6.51
C PRO A 51 -23.91 0.31 -5.50
N SER A 52 -25.12 0.84 -5.72
CA SER A 52 -26.26 0.61 -4.82
C SER A 52 -26.58 -0.87 -4.62
N ALA A 53 -26.36 -1.71 -5.63
CA ALA A 53 -26.56 -3.17 -5.54
C ALA A 53 -25.59 -3.88 -4.56
N THR A 54 -24.49 -3.23 -4.18
CA THR A 54 -23.49 -3.78 -3.24
C THR A 54 -23.67 -3.25 -1.82
N VAL A 55 -24.45 -2.18 -1.66
CA VAL A 55 -24.66 -1.49 -0.39
C VAL A 55 -26.03 -1.92 0.15
N LEU A 56 -26.06 -2.45 1.37
CA LEU A 56 -27.32 -2.84 2.00
C LEU A 56 -28.03 -1.64 2.62
N GLN A 57 -29.28 -1.84 3.04
CA GLN A 57 -30.03 -0.80 3.74
C GLN A 57 -29.36 -0.44 5.07
N PRO A 58 -29.27 0.86 5.42
CA PRO A 58 -28.72 1.28 6.70
C PRO A 58 -29.63 0.85 7.85
N VAL A 59 -29.01 0.42 8.95
CA VAL A 59 -29.69 0.12 10.21
C VAL A 59 -29.40 1.23 11.21
N ILE A 60 -30.43 1.74 11.87
CA ILE A 60 -30.31 2.80 12.87
C ILE A 60 -30.69 2.23 14.23
N TYR A 61 -29.75 2.28 15.16
CA TYR A 61 -29.94 1.92 16.56
C TYR A 61 -30.12 3.17 17.38
N LYS A 62 -31.12 3.19 18.26
CA LYS A 62 -31.40 4.29 19.17
C LYS A 62 -31.07 3.85 20.58
N ASP A 63 -30.24 4.63 21.25
CA ASP A 63 -29.85 4.39 22.63
C ASP A 63 -30.84 5.06 23.60
N GLY A 64 -30.77 4.68 24.89
CA GLY A 64 -31.66 5.21 25.92
C GLY A 64 -31.52 6.72 26.19
N ASP A 65 -30.37 7.32 25.87
CA ASP A 65 -30.15 8.77 25.95
C ASP A 65 -30.65 9.53 24.70
N GLY A 66 -31.26 8.82 23.75
CA GLY A 66 -31.81 9.39 22.52
C GLY A 66 -30.77 9.73 21.45
N LEU A 67 -29.51 9.30 21.61
CA LEU A 67 -28.52 9.30 20.54
C LEU A 67 -28.75 8.11 19.61
N GLU A 68 -28.32 8.27 18.37
CA GLU A 68 -28.54 7.33 17.29
C GLU A 68 -27.19 6.90 16.68
N THR A 69 -27.06 5.60 16.41
CA THR A 69 -25.90 4.99 15.75
C THR A 69 -26.37 4.36 14.44
N THR A 70 -25.68 4.66 13.35
CA THR A 70 -26.00 4.11 12.02
C THR A 70 -24.97 3.07 11.65
N SER A 71 -25.42 1.92 11.13
CA SER A 71 -24.55 0.92 10.52
C SER A 71 -24.93 0.68 9.07
N LEU A 72 -23.94 0.61 8.18
CA LEU A 72 -24.11 0.40 6.75
C LEU A 72 -23.20 -0.72 6.26
N ALA A 73 -23.80 -1.79 5.75
CA ALA A 73 -23.09 -2.96 5.25
C ALA A 73 -22.74 -2.83 3.76
N LEU A 74 -21.58 -3.37 3.39
CA LEU A 74 -21.10 -3.50 2.02
C LEU A 74 -20.82 -4.98 1.73
N ASP A 75 -21.45 -5.51 0.69
CA ASP A 75 -21.30 -6.90 0.24
C ASP A 75 -21.07 -6.95 -1.27
N PHE A 76 -19.90 -7.45 -1.69
CA PHE A 76 -19.63 -7.71 -3.09
C PHE A 76 -18.59 -8.80 -3.31
N LYS A 77 -18.60 -9.37 -4.52
CA LYS A 77 -17.56 -10.29 -4.99
C LYS A 77 -16.41 -9.51 -5.63
N VAL A 78 -15.19 -9.75 -5.18
CA VAL A 78 -13.97 -9.11 -5.69
C VAL A 78 -13.76 -9.50 -7.15
N LYS A 79 -13.48 -8.51 -7.99
CA LYS A 79 -13.23 -8.63 -9.43
C LYS A 79 -11.87 -8.01 -9.73
N PRO A 80 -11.21 -8.36 -10.86
CA PRO A 80 -9.91 -7.79 -11.23
C PRO A 80 -9.90 -6.25 -11.23
N LYS A 81 -11.00 -5.62 -11.68
CA LYS A 81 -11.17 -4.16 -11.71
C LYS A 81 -11.13 -3.47 -10.34
N HIS A 82 -11.33 -4.21 -9.25
CA HIS A 82 -11.31 -3.66 -7.90
C HIS A 82 -9.89 -3.56 -7.32
N PHE A 83 -8.88 -4.12 -7.98
CA PHE A 83 -7.48 -3.93 -7.56
C PHE A 83 -6.84 -2.79 -8.35
N ARG A 84 -6.40 -1.74 -7.65
CA ARG A 84 -5.61 -0.64 -8.22
C ARG A 84 -4.20 -0.72 -7.67
N LYS A 85 -3.22 -0.94 -8.55
CA LYS A 85 -1.81 -1.15 -8.16
C LYS A 85 -1.60 -2.31 -7.16
N GLY A 86 -2.50 -3.29 -7.19
CA GLY A 86 -2.45 -4.45 -6.30
C GLY A 86 -3.22 -4.30 -4.99
N ASP A 87 -3.79 -3.13 -4.69
CA ASP A 87 -4.54 -2.90 -3.46
C ASP A 87 -6.04 -2.67 -3.73
N LEU A 88 -6.86 -3.06 -2.77
CA LEU A 88 -8.29 -2.77 -2.70
C LEU A 88 -8.51 -1.78 -1.55
N LYS A 89 -9.03 -0.59 -1.85
CA LYS A 89 -9.32 0.43 -0.83
C LYS A 89 -10.81 0.53 -0.58
N LEU A 90 -11.20 0.48 0.69
CA LEU A 90 -12.56 0.67 1.15
C LEU A 90 -12.60 1.92 2.00
N LYS A 91 -13.49 2.86 1.67
CA LYS A 91 -13.67 4.10 2.43
C LYS A 91 -15.13 4.26 2.83
N CYS A 92 -15.36 4.51 4.11
CA CYS A 92 -16.66 4.88 4.62
C CYS A 92 -16.67 6.35 5.01
N LEU A 93 -17.69 7.09 4.58
CA LEU A 93 -17.91 8.49 4.91
C LEU A 93 -19.17 8.62 5.77
N ALA A 94 -19.04 9.28 6.92
CA ALA A 94 -20.14 9.64 7.80
C ALA A 94 -20.42 11.14 7.73
N THR A 95 -21.70 11.50 7.57
CA THR A 95 -22.13 12.89 7.38
C THR A 95 -23.35 13.24 8.22
N ILE A 96 -23.38 14.46 8.76
CA ILE A 96 -24.59 15.06 9.37
C ILE A 96 -24.81 16.41 8.70
N ALA A 97 -25.71 16.44 7.72
CA ALA A 97 -26.09 17.63 6.96
C ALA A 97 -24.89 18.54 6.63
N THR A 98 -25.00 19.80 7.05
CA THR A 98 -24.05 20.93 7.04
C THR A 98 -22.74 20.86 7.81
N VAL A 99 -22.68 20.00 8.83
CA VAL A 99 -21.93 20.34 10.06
C VAL A 99 -20.94 19.27 10.47
N TYR A 100 -20.98 18.09 9.85
CA TYR A 100 -20.08 17.00 10.16
C TYR A 100 -19.76 16.17 8.94
N TRP A 101 -18.46 15.97 8.68
CA TRP A 101 -17.93 15.07 7.68
C TRP A 101 -16.66 14.39 8.20
N ARG A 102 -16.70 13.08 8.40
CA ARG A 102 -15.54 12.27 8.79
C ARG A 102 -15.56 10.95 8.02
N SER A 103 -14.38 10.45 7.67
CA SER A 103 -14.25 9.18 6.95
C SER A 103 -13.17 8.30 7.55
N ASN A 104 -13.31 7.00 7.34
CA ASN A 104 -12.29 6.01 7.61
C ASN A 104 -12.00 5.23 6.32
N GLU A 105 -10.73 5.02 6.00
CA GLU A 105 -10.28 4.34 4.80
C GLU A 105 -9.33 3.20 5.19
N GLU A 106 -9.62 2.01 4.69
CA GLU A 106 -8.77 0.83 4.86
C GLU A 106 -8.22 0.39 3.51
N SER A 107 -6.90 0.18 3.45
CA SER A 107 -6.21 -0.35 2.27
C SER A 107 -5.88 -1.81 2.50
N VAL A 108 -6.52 -2.68 1.74
CA VAL A 108 -6.35 -4.13 1.82
C VAL A 108 -5.45 -4.61 0.70
N GLN A 109 -4.47 -5.45 1.03
CA GLN A 109 -3.52 -5.97 0.05
C GLN A 109 -4.21 -7.02 -0.83
N GLY A 110 -4.10 -6.90 -2.15
CA GLY A 110 -4.39 -7.99 -3.06
C GLY A 110 -3.32 -9.06 -2.95
N GLU A 111 -3.71 -10.32 -3.07
CA GLU A 111 -2.70 -11.38 -3.14
C GLU A 111 -1.89 -11.25 -4.44
N ARG A 112 -0.56 -11.18 -4.30
CA ARG A 112 0.33 -11.35 -5.45
C ARG A 112 0.18 -12.79 -5.91
N LEU A 113 -0.37 -12.99 -7.09
CA LEU A 113 -0.27 -14.26 -7.79
C LEU A 113 1.21 -14.65 -7.80
N LYS A 114 1.58 -15.68 -7.03
CA LYS A 114 2.92 -16.26 -7.12
C LYS A 114 3.03 -16.76 -8.55
N GLY A 115 3.84 -16.07 -9.36
CA GLY A 115 4.15 -16.51 -10.71
C GLY A 115 4.59 -17.96 -10.62
N TYR A 116 3.91 -18.83 -11.37
CA TYR A 116 4.31 -20.20 -11.61
C TYR A 116 5.80 -20.19 -11.96
N SER A 117 6.66 -20.66 -11.05
CA SER A 117 8.06 -20.94 -11.36
C SER A 117 8.06 -21.85 -12.57
N ARG A 118 8.51 -21.36 -13.73
CA ARG A 118 9.01 -22.24 -14.77
C ARG A 118 10.16 -23.01 -14.14
N SER A 119 9.91 -24.26 -13.75
CA SER A 119 10.97 -25.24 -13.62
C SER A 119 11.66 -25.30 -14.98
N ARG A 120 12.86 -24.72 -15.09
CA ARG A 120 13.79 -25.12 -16.14
C ARG A 120 14.14 -26.57 -15.80
N ASP A 121 13.54 -27.51 -16.51
CA ASP A 121 14.10 -28.86 -16.59
C ASP A 121 15.48 -28.74 -17.23
N PHE A 122 16.51 -28.94 -16.42
CA PHE A 122 17.85 -29.21 -16.91
C PHE A 122 17.85 -30.63 -17.45
N ASN A 123 17.66 -30.75 -18.76
CA ASN A 123 17.94 -31.98 -19.48
C ASN A 123 19.47 -32.11 -19.62
N GLU A 124 20.14 -32.54 -18.55
CA GLU A 124 21.57 -32.81 -18.56
C GLU A 124 21.80 -34.28 -18.90
N GLY A 125 21.65 -34.56 -20.19
CA GLY A 125 22.17 -35.76 -20.80
C GLY A 125 23.71 -35.73 -20.79
N ALA A 126 24.28 -36.93 -20.66
CA ALA A 126 25.70 -37.29 -20.79
C ALA A 126 26.56 -37.24 -19.51
N SER A 127 26.21 -38.06 -18.52
CA SER A 127 27.25 -38.72 -17.70
C SER A 127 27.91 -39.83 -18.53
N ARG A 128 29.04 -39.54 -19.19
CA ARG A 128 30.02 -40.54 -19.64
C ARG A 128 31.44 -39.94 -19.76
N ALA A 129 32.39 -40.74 -19.27
CA ALA A 129 33.83 -40.75 -19.50
C ALA A 129 34.74 -40.02 -18.49
N ASP A 130 35.10 -40.80 -17.47
CA ASP A 130 36.44 -40.94 -16.91
C ASP A 130 37.55 -40.96 -17.99
N ARG A 131 38.61 -40.15 -17.81
CA ARG A 131 39.98 -40.47 -18.24
C ARG A 131 41.05 -39.67 -17.49
N VAL A 132 42.11 -40.42 -17.18
CA VAL A 132 43.24 -40.20 -16.26
C VAL A 132 44.45 -39.47 -16.91
N GLN A 133 45.21 -38.77 -16.04
CA GLN A 133 46.64 -38.32 -16.16
C GLN A 133 46.95 -37.19 -17.18
N ALA A 134 47.99 -36.33 -17.05
CA ALA A 134 49.21 -36.28 -16.23
C ALA A 134 49.65 -34.80 -16.03
N ALA A 135 50.60 -34.61 -15.12
CA ALA A 135 51.23 -33.34 -14.73
C ALA A 135 51.95 -32.57 -15.85
N GLY A 136 52.02 -31.23 -15.69
CA GLY A 136 52.87 -30.35 -16.51
C GLY A 136 52.90 -28.87 -16.05
N SER A 137 53.91 -28.53 -15.24
CA SER A 137 54.69 -27.27 -15.09
C SER A 137 54.07 -25.86 -15.36
N SER A 138 54.29 -24.98 -14.36
CA SER A 138 54.65 -23.54 -14.35
C SER A 138 54.26 -22.58 -15.50
N GLY A 139 53.69 -21.44 -15.11
CA GLY A 139 53.68 -20.19 -15.89
C GLY A 139 53.02 -19.03 -15.15
N TYR A 140 53.75 -17.94 -14.94
CA TYR A 140 53.38 -16.69 -14.25
C TYR A 140 52.42 -15.80 -15.07
N ASP A 141 51.81 -14.83 -14.36
CA ASP A 141 51.24 -13.54 -14.81
C ASP A 141 49.89 -13.50 -15.57
N THR A 142 48.92 -12.73 -15.04
CA THR A 142 48.63 -11.35 -15.50
C THR A 142 47.28 -10.82 -14.98
N ASN A 143 47.39 -9.79 -14.15
CA ASN A 143 46.60 -8.55 -14.13
C ASN A 143 45.09 -8.58 -14.41
N LEU A 144 44.38 -8.32 -13.31
CA LEU A 144 43.05 -7.75 -13.17
C LEU A 144 42.90 -6.45 -13.99
N THR A 145 42.37 -6.53 -15.21
CA THR A 145 42.00 -5.35 -16.01
C THR A 145 40.64 -4.80 -15.59
N PHE A 146 40.58 -4.14 -14.42
CA PHE A 146 39.42 -3.31 -14.04
C PHE A 146 39.60 -1.88 -14.55
N THR A 147 39.08 -1.69 -15.77
CA THR A 147 38.38 -0.51 -16.27
C THR A 147 38.87 0.87 -15.76
N PRO A 148 39.61 1.66 -16.58
CA PRO A 148 39.96 3.05 -16.23
C PRO A 148 38.72 3.94 -15.97
N TYR A 149 37.54 3.50 -16.39
CA TYR A 149 36.26 4.15 -16.13
C TYR A 149 35.89 4.25 -14.64
N LEU A 150 36.22 3.26 -13.81
CA LEU A 150 35.89 3.30 -12.38
C LEU A 150 36.71 4.36 -11.67
N MET A 151 38.02 4.42 -11.92
CA MET A 151 38.89 5.45 -11.34
C MET A 151 38.47 6.86 -11.77
N MET A 152 38.08 7.05 -13.04
CA MET A 152 37.55 8.33 -13.51
C MET A 152 36.22 8.71 -12.83
N PHE A 153 35.33 7.74 -12.60
CA PHE A 153 34.07 7.99 -11.88
C PHE A 153 34.32 8.42 -10.43
N TYR A 154 35.20 7.74 -9.70
CA TYR A 154 35.58 8.11 -8.34
C TYR A 154 36.18 9.53 -8.26
N VAL A 155 37.03 9.92 -9.22
CA VAL A 155 37.61 11.28 -9.27
C VAL A 155 36.55 12.35 -9.53
N THR A 156 35.58 12.10 -10.42
CA THR A 156 34.50 13.07 -10.67
C THR A 156 33.55 13.23 -9.48
N VAL A 157 33.22 12.15 -8.78
CA VAL A 157 32.34 12.17 -7.60
C VAL A 157 33.02 12.89 -6.44
N THR A 158 34.32 12.66 -6.22
CA THR A 158 35.09 13.37 -5.18
C THR A 158 35.22 14.86 -5.49
N GLN A 159 35.46 15.27 -6.75
CA GLN A 159 35.49 16.67 -7.14
C GLN A 159 34.13 17.37 -6.99
N MET A 160 33.02 16.70 -7.30
CA MET A 160 31.66 17.22 -7.08
C MET A 160 31.39 17.45 -5.59
N LEU A 161 31.75 16.49 -4.73
CA LEU A 161 31.57 16.60 -3.28
C LEU A 161 32.38 17.74 -2.67
N ILE A 162 33.63 17.93 -3.11
CA ILE A 162 34.48 19.06 -2.66
C ILE A 162 33.86 20.40 -3.07
N ARG A 163 33.36 20.52 -4.31
CA ARG A 163 32.66 21.75 -4.76
C ARG A 163 31.39 22.03 -3.96
N THR A 164 30.61 21.01 -3.59
CA THR A 164 29.43 21.20 -2.73
C THR A 164 29.78 21.56 -1.29
N LEU A 165 30.93 21.11 -0.78
CA LEU A 165 31.41 21.47 0.56
C LEU A 165 31.93 22.93 0.60
N ASP A 166 32.54 23.44 -0.47
CA ASP A 166 32.93 24.85 -0.57
C ASP A 166 31.73 25.80 -0.65
N VAL A 167 30.66 25.42 -1.36
CA VAL A 167 29.41 26.21 -1.43
C VAL A 167 28.74 26.36 -0.05
N ASN A 168 28.81 25.32 0.78
CA ASN A 168 28.26 25.37 2.14
C ASN A 168 29.16 26.07 3.17
N ARG A 169 30.41 26.43 2.82
CA ARG A 169 31.31 27.17 3.71
C ARG A 169 31.20 28.70 3.59
N CYS A 170 30.55 29.22 2.54
CA CYS A 170 30.37 30.67 2.37
C CYS A 170 29.08 31.23 2.99
N PHE A 171 28.11 30.40 3.41
CA PHE A 171 26.80 30.88 3.89
C PHE A 171 26.68 31.06 5.42
N CYS A 172 27.73 30.80 6.21
CA CYS A 172 27.66 30.87 7.67
C CYS A 172 28.29 32.12 8.32
N THR A 173 28.75 33.13 7.56
CA THR A 173 29.41 34.32 8.14
C THR A 173 28.61 35.63 8.07
N GLU A 174 27.32 35.59 7.73
CA GLU A 174 26.50 36.81 7.60
C GLU A 174 25.25 36.90 8.50
N TYR A 175 25.11 36.04 9.52
CA TYR A 175 23.99 36.12 10.48
C TYR A 175 24.47 36.11 11.95
N MET A 176 25.40 37.00 12.28
CA MET A 176 25.63 37.48 13.65
C MET A 176 25.98 38.97 13.58
N MET A 177 24.95 39.80 13.42
CA MET A 177 24.85 41.18 13.89
C MET A 177 23.38 41.55 14.01
#